data_AF-A0A6G0XD99-F1
#
_entry.id   AF-A0A6G0XD99-F1
#
_cell.length_a   1.000
_cell.length_b   1.000
_cell.length_c   1.000
_cell.angle_alpha   90.00
_cell.angle_beta   90.00
_cell.angle_gamma   90.00
#
_symmetry.space_group_name_H-M   'P 1'
#
loop_
_entity.id
_entity.type
_entity.pdbx_description
1 polymer ?
#
loop_
_entity_poly.entity_id
_entity_poly.type
_entity_poly.pdbx_seq_one_letter_code
_entity_poly.pdbx_strand_id
1 'polypeptide(L)'
;MLAMTQQSPVSVDVSTGEPPMKAQRTRQEKYGAIVFSVLFSRDIFQTIASFQKGMCFDFRLFMWVEPPTLQRKKNKRVELRGSNDFDEKIEIAYFTFSPWLAQVGFDRLPKLFTWMPHLGLVLAVISVTYSNIKLLDHLHRTFGLRNLCDNLIDVVAYKRNMKMFKALLD
;
A
#
# COMPACT_ATOMS: atom_id res chain seq x y z
N MET A 1 -1.99 63.23 -51.81
CA MET A 1 -2.49 63.31 -50.42
C MET A 1 -3.28 62.04 -50.13
N LEU A 2 -2.67 61.10 -49.42
CA LEU A 2 -3.29 59.89 -48.89
C LEU A 2 -2.69 59.71 -47.48
N ALA A 3 -3.51 59.91 -46.47
CA ALA A 3 -3.22 59.55 -45.10
C ALA A 3 -3.50 58.06 -44.92
N MET A 4 -2.66 57.33 -44.16
CA MET A 4 -3.01 56.19 -43.27
C MET A 4 -1.71 55.70 -42.62
N THR A 5 -1.46 55.92 -41.32
CA THR A 5 -1.94 55.17 -40.12
C THR A 5 -0.77 54.34 -39.56
N GLN A 6 -0.27 54.75 -38.39
CA GLN A 6 0.73 54.04 -37.59
C GLN A 6 0.20 52.68 -37.13
N GLN A 7 1.03 51.65 -37.21
CA GLN A 7 0.87 50.41 -36.45
C GLN A 7 2.04 50.27 -35.47
N SER A 8 1.72 50.34 -34.18
CA SER A 8 2.62 49.98 -33.08
C SER A 8 2.90 48.47 -33.06
N PRO A 9 4.08 48.03 -32.58
CA PRO A 9 4.41 46.62 -32.47
C PRO A 9 3.63 45.95 -31.32
N VAL A 10 3.03 44.80 -31.64
CA VAL A 10 2.37 43.90 -30.69
C VAL A 10 3.43 43.19 -29.85
N SER A 11 3.47 43.47 -28.55
CA SER A 11 4.21 42.69 -27.56
C SER A 11 3.62 41.28 -27.48
N VAL A 12 4.41 40.28 -27.85
CA VAL A 12 4.07 38.86 -27.64
C VAL A 12 4.40 38.53 -26.19
N ASP A 13 3.39 38.55 -25.33
CA ASP A 13 3.49 37.99 -23.98
C ASP A 13 3.56 36.46 -24.09
N VAL A 14 4.76 35.90 -23.97
CA VAL A 14 4.97 34.46 -23.78
C VAL A 14 4.60 34.14 -22.34
N SER A 15 3.30 34.01 -22.09
CA SER A 15 2.75 33.45 -20.86
C SER A 15 3.10 31.97 -20.84
N THR A 16 4.19 31.65 -20.15
CA THR A 16 4.61 30.28 -19.83
C THR A 16 3.64 29.74 -18.79
N GLY A 17 2.48 29.27 -19.25
CA GLY A 17 1.47 28.65 -18.42
C GLY A 17 1.94 27.27 -17.96
N GLU A 18 2.71 27.22 -16.87
CA GLU A 18 2.88 25.97 -16.13
C GLU A 18 1.50 25.49 -15.67
N PRO A 19 1.07 24.27 -16.06
CA PRO A 19 -0.19 23.74 -15.60
C PRO A 19 -0.12 23.55 -14.07
N PRO A 20 -1.18 23.87 -13.33
CA PRO A 20 -1.17 23.77 -11.88
C PRO A 20 -0.90 22.31 -11.48
N MET A 21 0.14 22.09 -10.67
CA MET A 21 0.62 20.79 -10.15
C MET A 21 -0.47 19.79 -9.72
N LYS A 22 -1.64 20.29 -9.29
CA LYS A 22 -2.79 19.46 -8.89
C LYS A 22 -3.46 18.71 -10.05
N ALA A 23 -3.45 19.27 -11.27
CA ALA A 23 -4.07 18.67 -12.45
C ALA A 23 -3.21 17.56 -13.08
N GLN A 24 -1.88 17.64 -12.93
CA GLN A 24 -0.96 16.58 -13.37
C GLN A 24 -1.09 15.32 -12.50
N ARG A 25 -1.29 15.50 -11.19
CA ARG A 25 -1.42 14.39 -10.23
C ARG A 25 -2.65 13.52 -10.48
N THR A 26 -3.81 14.16 -10.68
CA THR A 26 -5.07 13.50 -11.02
C THR A 26 -5.02 12.79 -12.38
N ARG A 27 -4.28 13.34 -13.35
CA ARG A 27 -4.11 12.71 -14.66
C ARG A 27 -3.22 11.48 -14.59
N GLN A 28 -2.12 11.52 -13.81
CA GLN A 28 -1.25 10.37 -13.59
C GLN A 28 -1.94 9.23 -12.83
N GLU A 29 -2.72 9.54 -11.79
CA GLU A 29 -3.51 8.54 -11.06
C GLU A 29 -4.51 7.82 -11.97
N LYS A 30 -5.18 8.57 -12.86
CA LYS A 30 -6.13 8.00 -13.82
C LYS A 30 -5.47 7.09 -14.85
N TYR A 31 -4.32 7.47 -15.40
CA TYR A 31 -3.58 6.61 -16.33
C TYR A 31 -3.00 5.38 -15.63
N GLY A 32 -2.53 5.52 -14.39
CA GLY A 32 -2.10 4.40 -13.56
C GLY A 32 -3.22 3.37 -13.42
N ALA A 33 -4.41 3.78 -12.99
CA ALA A 33 -5.55 2.89 -12.82
C ALA A 33 -5.90 2.12 -14.12
N ILE A 34 -5.84 2.77 -15.29
CA ILE A 34 -6.12 2.13 -16.59
C ILE A 34 -5.06 1.10 -16.95
N VAL A 35 -3.77 1.46 -16.83
CA VAL A 35 -2.65 0.54 -17.14
C VAL A 35 -2.71 -0.70 -16.24
N PHE A 36 -2.95 -0.51 -14.94
CA PHE A 36 -3.15 -1.61 -14.01
C PHE A 36 -4.37 -2.46 -14.40
N SER A 37 -5.51 -1.85 -14.74
CA SER A 37 -6.70 -2.60 -15.17
C SER A 37 -6.43 -3.49 -16.39
N VAL A 38 -5.61 -3.04 -17.33
CA VAL A 38 -5.24 -3.80 -18.53
C VAL A 38 -4.24 -4.91 -18.18
N LEU A 39 -3.15 -4.58 -17.49
CA LEU A 39 -2.12 -5.56 -17.09
C LEU A 39 -2.69 -6.69 -16.23
N PHE A 40 -3.71 -6.38 -15.43
CA PHE A 40 -4.40 -7.35 -14.58
C PHE A 40 -5.72 -7.84 -15.16
N SER A 41 -5.99 -7.57 -16.43
CA SER A 41 -7.05 -8.29 -17.15
C SER A 41 -6.76 -9.79 -17.11
N ARG A 42 -7.82 -10.59 -17.07
CA ARG A 42 -7.69 -12.04 -16.91
C ARG A 42 -6.79 -12.64 -17.98
N ASP A 43 -6.98 -12.24 -19.23
CA ASP A 43 -6.29 -12.83 -20.38
C ASP A 43 -4.80 -12.48 -20.40
N ILE A 44 -4.45 -11.21 -20.15
CA ILE A 44 -3.05 -10.77 -20.10
C ILE A 44 -2.34 -11.42 -18.92
N PHE A 45 -2.96 -11.41 -17.73
CA PHE A 45 -2.33 -11.99 -16.55
C PHE A 45 -2.20 -13.52 -16.68
N GLN A 46 -3.21 -14.22 -17.20
CA GLN A 46 -3.14 -15.67 -17.42
C GLN A 46 -2.06 -16.03 -18.45
N THR A 47 -1.86 -15.19 -19.46
CA THR A 47 -0.76 -15.33 -20.41
C THR A 47 0.58 -15.12 -19.71
N ILE A 48 0.77 -14.07 -18.91
CA ILE A 48 2.02 -13.86 -18.15
C ILE A 48 2.27 -15.04 -17.19
N ALA A 49 1.24 -15.49 -16.49
CA ALA A 49 1.32 -16.60 -15.54
C ALA A 49 1.62 -17.95 -16.21
N SER A 50 1.29 -18.13 -17.50
CA SER A 50 1.66 -19.37 -18.22
C SER A 50 3.16 -19.44 -18.50
N PHE A 51 3.83 -18.30 -18.64
CA PHE A 51 5.29 -18.22 -18.77
C PHE A 51 6.01 -18.12 -17.42
N GLN A 52 5.36 -17.60 -16.38
CA GLN A 52 5.93 -17.48 -15.04
C GLN A 52 5.50 -18.64 -14.12
N LYS A 53 6.39 -19.61 -13.93
CA LYS A 53 6.13 -20.73 -13.03
C LYS A 53 5.92 -20.22 -11.60
N GLY A 54 4.71 -20.42 -11.09
CA GLY A 54 4.37 -20.11 -9.70
C GLY A 54 3.75 -18.73 -9.46
N MET A 55 3.44 -17.95 -10.50
CA MET A 55 2.58 -16.76 -10.33
C MET A 55 1.16 -17.21 -10.00
N CYS A 56 0.59 -16.73 -8.89
CA CYS A 56 -0.77 -17.09 -8.49
C CYS A 56 -1.73 -15.90 -8.72
N PHE A 57 -2.82 -16.15 -9.44
CA PHE A 57 -3.80 -15.14 -9.85
C PHE A 57 -4.53 -14.50 -8.67
N ASP A 58 -4.69 -15.25 -7.58
CA ASP A 58 -5.30 -14.78 -6.33
C ASP A 58 -4.50 -13.63 -5.68
N PHE A 59 -3.21 -13.48 -5.97
CA PHE A 59 -2.40 -12.38 -5.44
C PHE A 59 -2.75 -11.01 -6.03
N ARG A 60 -3.51 -10.98 -7.13
CA ARG A 60 -4.02 -9.74 -7.75
C ARG A 60 -4.81 -8.89 -6.74
N LEU A 61 -5.49 -9.53 -5.77
CA LEU A 61 -6.28 -8.84 -4.76
C LEU A 61 -5.43 -7.87 -3.91
N PHE A 62 -4.14 -8.15 -3.73
CA PHE A 62 -3.28 -7.42 -2.80
C PHE A 62 -2.47 -6.28 -3.41
N MET A 63 -2.56 -6.07 -4.72
CA MET A 63 -1.73 -5.06 -5.40
C MET A 63 -2.08 -3.63 -5.03
N TRP A 64 -3.31 -3.44 -4.53
CA TRP A 64 -3.81 -2.15 -4.06
C TRP A 64 -3.64 -1.99 -2.55
N VAL A 65 -3.09 -2.99 -1.88
CA VAL A 65 -2.85 -2.95 -0.44
C VAL A 65 -1.53 -2.25 -0.20
N GLU A 66 -1.62 -0.99 0.21
CA GLU A 66 -0.44 -0.22 0.60
C GLU A 66 -0.02 -0.54 2.03
N PRO A 67 1.30 -0.55 2.31
CA PRO A 67 1.77 -0.64 3.68
C PRO A 67 1.32 0.60 4.47
N PRO A 68 0.84 0.42 5.71
CA PRO A 68 0.49 1.54 6.57
C PRO A 68 1.75 2.38 6.85
N THR A 69 1.63 3.70 6.76
CA THR A 69 2.75 4.60 6.99
C THR A 69 3.06 4.68 8.48
N LEU A 70 4.13 4.03 8.93
CA LEU A 70 4.62 4.13 10.31
C LEU A 70 5.57 5.33 10.43
N GLN A 71 5.03 6.50 10.80
CA GLN A 71 5.88 7.68 10.99
C GLN A 71 6.64 7.60 12.32
N ARG A 72 7.94 7.32 12.23
CA ARG A 72 8.87 7.49 13.36
C ARG A 72 9.31 8.95 13.40
N LYS A 73 8.69 9.78 14.25
CA LYS A 73 9.18 11.15 14.48
C LYS A 73 10.57 11.11 15.13
N LYS A 74 11.43 12.07 14.77
CA LYS A 74 12.81 12.23 15.26
C LYS A 74 12.94 12.18 16.81
N ASN A 75 11.86 12.46 17.53
CA ASN A 75 11.78 12.43 18.98
C ASN A 75 11.32 11.07 19.54
N LYS A 76 11.87 9.95 19.04
CA LYS A 76 11.78 8.56 19.55
C LYS A 76 10.40 7.98 19.92
N ARG A 77 9.30 8.73 19.82
CA ARG A 77 7.93 8.26 20.01
C ARG A 77 7.32 8.05 18.64
N VAL A 78 6.99 6.82 18.31
CA VAL A 78 6.14 6.51 17.17
C VAL A 78 4.75 7.04 17.52
N GLU A 79 4.34 8.11 16.85
CA GLU A 79 2.96 8.53 16.90
C GLU A 79 2.19 7.71 15.86
N LEU A 80 1.57 6.62 16.32
CA LEU A 80 0.48 5.95 15.60
C LEU A 80 -0.81 6.76 15.61
N ARG A 81 -0.71 8.06 15.96
CA ARG A 81 -1.84 8.89 16.31
C ARG A 81 -2.58 9.28 15.05
N GLY A 82 -3.55 8.45 14.68
CA GLY A 82 -4.79 8.87 14.02
C GLY A 82 -4.63 9.74 12.77
N SER A 83 -3.66 9.45 11.91
CA SER A 83 -3.84 9.85 10.52
C SER A 83 -4.94 8.93 9.97
N ASN A 84 -6.06 9.49 9.49
CA ASN A 84 -7.12 8.72 8.84
C ASN A 84 -6.58 7.69 7.84
N ASP A 85 -5.46 8.01 7.16
CA ASP A 85 -4.71 7.13 6.25
C ASP A 85 -4.29 5.78 6.88
N PHE A 86 -3.88 5.74 8.15
CA PHE A 86 -3.42 4.50 8.78
C PHE A 86 -4.58 3.54 9.03
N ASP A 87 -5.64 4.01 9.68
CA ASP A 87 -6.80 3.17 9.99
C ASP A 87 -7.51 2.73 8.71
N GLU A 88 -7.65 3.62 7.72
CA GLU A 88 -8.23 3.30 6.41
C GLU A 88 -7.43 2.21 5.67
N LYS A 89 -6.09 2.33 5.62
CA LYS A 89 -5.24 1.32 4.98
C LYS A 89 -5.31 -0.04 5.67
N ILE A 90 -5.33 -0.04 7.01
CA ILE A 90 -5.46 -1.28 7.79
C ILE A 90 -6.83 -1.93 7.57
N GLU A 91 -7.89 -1.13 7.49
CA GLU A 91 -9.25 -1.61 7.24
C GLU A 91 -9.39 -2.21 5.83
N ILE A 92 -8.92 -1.49 4.79
CA ILE A 92 -8.89 -2.00 3.40
C ILE A 92 -8.12 -3.32 3.34
N ALA A 93 -6.95 -3.37 3.96
CA ALA A 93 -6.13 -4.55 3.96
C ALA A 93 -6.82 -5.71 4.71
N TYR A 94 -7.46 -5.47 5.85
CA TYR A 94 -8.23 -6.48 6.57
C TYR A 94 -9.37 -7.05 5.74
N PHE A 95 -10.18 -6.19 5.09
CA PHE A 95 -11.27 -6.64 4.23
C PHE A 95 -10.80 -7.38 2.98
N THR A 96 -9.60 -7.09 2.50
CA THR A 96 -8.98 -7.81 1.38
C THR A 96 -8.45 -9.18 1.81
N PHE A 97 -7.72 -9.24 2.93
CA PHE A 97 -7.06 -10.45 3.39
C PHE A 97 -7.99 -11.44 4.07
N SER A 98 -8.98 -10.97 4.83
CA SER A 98 -9.83 -11.84 5.66
C SER A 98 -10.58 -12.91 4.85
N PRO A 99 -11.27 -12.57 3.74
CA PRO A 99 -11.96 -13.58 2.92
C PRO A 99 -10.97 -14.54 2.24
N TRP A 100 -9.83 -14.03 1.77
CA TRP A 100 -8.82 -14.85 1.12
C TRP A 100 -8.19 -15.85 2.10
N LEU A 101 -7.78 -15.39 3.29
CA LEU A 101 -7.24 -16.26 4.34
C LEU A 101 -8.26 -17.30 4.82
N ALA A 102 -9.54 -16.94 4.88
CA ALA A 102 -10.60 -17.90 5.20
C ALA A 102 -10.74 -18.99 4.13
N GLN A 103 -10.48 -18.66 2.86
CA GLN A 103 -10.59 -19.59 1.74
C GLN A 103 -9.35 -20.50 1.60
N VAL A 104 -8.14 -19.94 1.69
CA VAL A 104 -6.90 -20.68 1.38
C VAL A 104 -6.05 -21.04 2.60
N GLY A 105 -6.42 -20.55 3.79
CA GLY A 105 -5.63 -20.73 5.00
C GLY A 105 -4.33 -19.92 5.00
N PHE A 106 -3.38 -20.32 5.85
CA PHE A 106 -2.11 -19.61 6.03
C PHE A 106 -0.97 -20.18 5.17
N ASP A 107 -1.15 -21.38 4.60
CA ASP A 107 -0.10 -22.10 3.85
C ASP A 107 0.36 -21.37 2.59
N ARG A 108 -0.44 -20.43 2.08
CA ARG A 108 -0.09 -19.60 0.91
C ARG A 108 0.71 -18.36 1.24
N LEU A 109 0.81 -17.97 2.51
CA LEU A 109 1.56 -16.78 2.94
C LEU A 109 3.05 -16.80 2.55
N PRO A 110 3.79 -17.93 2.64
CA PRO A 110 5.19 -17.98 2.20
C PRO A 110 5.34 -17.57 0.75
N LYS A 111 4.47 -18.12 -0.10
CA LYS A 111 4.49 -17.83 -1.51
C LYS A 111 4.10 -16.38 -1.78
N LEU A 112 3.06 -15.87 -1.10
CA LEU A 112 2.66 -14.48 -1.23
C LEU A 112 3.83 -13.52 -0.91
N PHE A 113 4.55 -13.76 0.18
CA PHE A 113 5.65 -12.88 0.59
C PHE A 113 6.89 -12.99 -0.29
N THR A 114 7.12 -14.11 -0.97
CA THR A 114 8.14 -14.20 -2.01
C THR A 114 7.88 -13.20 -3.14
N TRP A 115 6.61 -13.00 -3.52
CA TRP A 115 6.22 -12.09 -4.60
C TRP A 115 5.97 -10.66 -4.10
N MET A 116 5.50 -10.50 -2.87
CA MET A 116 5.10 -9.23 -2.28
C MET A 116 5.59 -9.11 -0.83
N PRO A 117 6.92 -8.92 -0.61
CA PRO A 117 7.50 -8.95 0.73
C PRO A 117 6.92 -7.90 1.70
N HIS A 118 6.50 -6.75 1.17
CA HIS A 118 5.94 -5.65 1.96
C HIS A 118 4.62 -6.02 2.67
N LEU A 119 3.88 -7.01 2.15
CA LEU A 119 2.62 -7.47 2.76
C LEU A 119 2.84 -8.21 4.08
N GLY A 120 4.06 -8.67 4.38
CA GLY A 120 4.40 -9.27 5.66
C GLY A 120 4.19 -8.30 6.83
N LEU A 121 4.64 -7.04 6.68
CA LEU A 121 4.40 -6.00 7.69
C LEU A 121 2.91 -5.70 7.80
N VAL A 122 2.20 -5.59 6.68
CA VAL A 122 0.76 -5.33 6.65
C VAL A 122 -0.01 -6.39 7.44
N LEU A 123 0.22 -7.66 7.15
CA LEU A 123 -0.44 -8.76 7.85
C LEU A 123 -0.05 -8.83 9.32
N ALA A 124 1.19 -8.50 9.68
CA ALA A 124 1.59 -8.40 11.07
C ALA A 124 0.82 -7.28 11.80
N VAL A 125 0.72 -6.08 11.21
CA VAL A 125 -0.03 -4.96 11.80
C VAL A 125 -1.53 -5.26 11.88
N ILE A 126 -2.12 -5.89 10.86
CA ILE A 126 -3.52 -6.34 10.88
C ILE A 126 -3.73 -7.36 11.99
N SER A 127 -2.84 -8.36 12.10
CA SER A 127 -2.97 -9.40 13.12
C SER A 127 -2.97 -8.78 14.52
N VAL A 128 -2.10 -7.78 14.76
CA VAL A 128 -2.08 -7.00 16.00
C VAL A 128 -3.38 -6.22 16.20
N THR A 129 -3.81 -5.48 15.18
CA THR A 129 -4.96 -4.58 15.25
C THR A 129 -6.26 -5.33 15.54
N TYR A 130 -6.46 -6.49 14.91
CA TYR A 130 -7.65 -7.32 15.06
C TYR A 130 -7.46 -8.48 16.06
N SER A 131 -6.38 -8.46 16.84
CA SER A 131 -6.09 -9.50 17.86
C SER A 131 -6.08 -10.94 17.31
N ASN A 132 -5.67 -11.12 16.05
CA ASN A 132 -5.58 -12.44 15.42
C ASN A 132 -4.26 -13.12 15.79
N ILE A 133 -4.23 -13.72 16.99
CA ILE A 133 -3.04 -14.37 17.55
C ILE A 133 -2.57 -15.54 16.67
N LYS A 134 -3.49 -16.30 16.07
CA LYS A 134 -3.13 -17.44 15.21
C LYS A 134 -2.34 -16.99 13.98
N LEU A 135 -2.77 -15.91 13.34
CA LEU A 135 -2.04 -15.33 12.23
C LEU A 135 -0.68 -14.79 12.67
N LEU A 136 -0.63 -14.08 13.81
CA LEU A 136 0.63 -13.54 14.33
C LEU A 136 1.65 -14.64 14.65
N ASP A 137 1.22 -15.72 15.32
CA ASP A 137 2.06 -16.89 15.64
C ASP A 137 2.55 -17.59 14.37
N HIS A 138 1.67 -17.76 13.37
CA HIS A 138 2.09 -18.29 12.06
C HIS A 138 3.14 -17.39 11.40
N LEU A 139 2.96 -16.08 11.40
CA LEU A 139 3.94 -15.14 10.83
C LEU A 139 5.28 -15.20 11.59
N HIS A 140 5.24 -15.34 12.91
CA HIS A 140 6.43 -15.49 13.74
C HIS A 140 7.24 -16.73 13.37
N ARG A 141 6.59 -17.90 13.30
CA ARG A 141 7.25 -19.17 13.01
C ARG A 141 7.81 -19.23 11.60
N THR A 142 7.12 -18.63 10.64
CA THR A 142 7.44 -18.82 9.21
C THR A 142 8.44 -17.78 8.69
N PHE A 143 8.42 -16.55 9.21
CA PHE A 143 9.24 -15.45 8.67
C PHE A 143 10.13 -14.76 9.70
N GLY A 144 9.94 -15.03 10.99
CA GLY A 144 10.66 -14.36 12.07
C GLY A 144 10.24 -12.89 12.21
N LEU A 145 9.33 -12.61 13.15
CA LEU A 145 8.85 -11.24 13.38
C LEU A 145 9.92 -10.28 13.90
N ARG A 146 11.10 -10.77 14.34
CA ARG A 146 12.17 -9.91 14.90
C ARG A 146 12.59 -8.76 14.00
N ASN A 147 12.59 -8.95 12.68
CA ASN A 147 12.91 -7.88 11.72
C ASN A 147 11.77 -6.87 11.52
N LEU A 148 10.57 -7.20 11.99
CA LEU A 148 9.35 -6.38 11.95
C LEU A 148 9.00 -5.79 13.33
N CYS A 149 9.60 -6.33 14.42
CA CYS A 149 9.24 -6.09 15.81
C CYS A 149 9.41 -4.64 16.27
N ASP A 150 10.45 -3.93 15.83
CA ASP A 150 10.72 -2.55 16.24
C ASP A 150 9.53 -1.62 16.00
N ASN A 151 8.72 -1.96 15.00
CA ASN A 151 7.55 -1.20 14.58
C ASN A 151 6.23 -1.78 15.16
N LEU A 152 6.18 -3.08 15.47
CA LEU A 152 4.97 -3.77 15.95
C LEU A 152 4.72 -3.55 17.45
N ILE A 153 5.78 -3.41 18.25
CA ILE A 153 5.68 -3.18 19.70
C ILE A 153 4.91 -1.87 19.97
N ASP A 154 5.18 -0.83 19.19
CA ASP A 154 4.48 0.45 19.29
C ASP A 154 2.99 0.31 18.93
N VAL A 155 2.66 -0.54 17.95
CA VAL A 155 1.26 -0.82 17.56
C VAL A 155 0.50 -1.54 18.66
N VAL A 156 1.13 -2.54 19.28
CA VAL A 156 0.54 -3.25 20.41
C VAL A 156 0.37 -2.33 21.62
N ALA A 157 1.37 -1.51 21.92
CA ALA A 157 1.34 -0.54 23.02
C ALA A 157 0.21 0.49 22.82
N TYR A 158 0.04 0.97 21.58
CA TYR A 158 -1.06 1.86 21.22
C TYR A 158 -2.44 1.23 21.43
N LYS A 159 -2.61 -0.04 21.02
CA LYS A 159 -3.88 -0.77 21.17
C LYS A 159 -4.12 -1.30 22.60
N ARG A 160 -3.18 -1.12 23.53
CA ARG A 160 -3.22 -1.61 24.93
C ARG A 160 -3.49 -3.12 25.04
N ASN A 161 -3.08 -3.90 24.04
CA ASN A 161 -3.36 -5.34 24.01
C ASN A 161 -2.23 -6.14 24.67
N MET A 162 -2.31 -6.27 25.99
CA MET A 162 -1.27 -6.93 26.80
C MET A 162 -1.03 -8.41 26.45
N LYS A 163 -2.05 -9.12 25.96
CA LYS A 163 -1.89 -10.52 25.52
C LYS A 163 -1.00 -10.61 24.27
N MET A 164 -1.20 -9.68 23.34
CA MET A 164 -0.39 -9.59 22.13
C MET A 164 1.03 -9.10 22.42
N PHE A 165 1.18 -8.23 23.43
CA PHE A 165 2.47 -7.74 23.87
C PHE A 165 3.35 -8.88 24.39
N LYS A 166 2.76 -9.77 25.21
CA LYS A 166 3.45 -10.97 25.70
C LYS A 166 3.82 -11.91 24.55
N ALA A 167 2.91 -12.15 23.60
CA ALA A 167 3.15 -13.00 22.44
C ALA A 167 4.22 -12.49 21.46
N LEU A 168 4.60 -11.21 21.53
CA LEU A 168 5.71 -10.65 20.75
C LEU A 168 7.06 -10.70 21.47
N LEU A 169 7.05 -10.91 22.79
CA LEU A 169 8.25 -10.93 23.65
C LEU A 169 8.75 -12.35 23.92
N ASP A 170 7.85 -13.33 23.94
CA ASP A 170 8.16 -14.77 24.02
C ASP A 170 8.70 -15.30 22.67
#